data_AF-A0A506X775-F1
#
_entry.id   AF-A0A506X775-F1
#
_cell.length_a   1.000
_cell.length_b   1.000
_cell.length_c   1.000
_cell.angle_alpha   90.00
_cell.angle_beta   90.00
_cell.angle_gamma   90.00
#
_symmetry.space_group_name_H-M   'P 1'
#
loop_
_entity.id
_entity.type
_entity.pdbx_description
1 polymer ?
#
loop_
_entity_poly.entity_id
_entity_poly.type
_entity_poly.pdbx_seq_one_letter_code
_entity_poly.pdbx_strand_id
1 'polypeptide(L)'
;MAQRMVEHARSTRGVAGVVVGATVDLAAVGVDPSVLAEVPVLAPGFGAQGASLAGAPATFRAALGAILPNVSRSVLGAGPDGLAAAIDVAARDVASW
;
A
#
# COMPACT_ATOMS: atom_id res chain seq x y z
N MET A 1 7.62 -14.26 11.54
CA MET A 1 6.48 -13.76 12.36
C MET A 1 5.45 -13.07 11.49
N ALA A 2 5.87 -12.11 10.64
CA ALA A 2 5.00 -11.40 9.70
C ALA A 2 4.14 -12.34 8.83
N GLN A 3 4.74 -13.35 8.17
CA GLN A 3 4.00 -14.34 7.37
C GLN A 3 2.81 -14.98 8.11
N ARG A 4 3.00 -15.38 9.38
CA ARG A 4 1.92 -15.97 10.19
C ARG A 4 0.79 -14.98 10.50
N MET A 5 1.11 -13.70 10.63
CA MET A 5 0.10 -12.65 10.83
C MET A 5 -0.76 -12.49 9.56
N VAL A 6 -0.13 -12.54 8.38
CA VAL A 6 -0.83 -12.53 7.10
C VAL A 6 -1.70 -13.77 6.93
N GLU A 7 -1.17 -14.96 7.21
CA GLU A 7 -1.93 -16.22 7.16
C GLU A 7 -3.14 -16.20 8.12
N HIS A 8 -2.98 -15.64 9.32
CA HIS A 8 -4.09 -15.49 10.25
C HIS A 8 -5.15 -14.54 9.70
N ALA A 9 -4.76 -13.37 9.19
CA ALA A 9 -5.69 -12.44 8.52
C ALA A 9 -6.43 -13.13 7.37
N ARG A 10 -5.72 -13.91 6.54
CA ARG A 10 -6.32 -14.68 5.44
C ARG A 10 -7.39 -15.66 5.93
N SER A 11 -7.13 -16.36 7.03
CA SER A 11 -8.10 -17.32 7.60
C SER A 11 -9.41 -16.66 8.05
N THR A 12 -9.41 -15.35 8.28
CA THR A 12 -10.61 -14.58 8.64
C THR A 12 -11.50 -14.23 7.44
N ARG A 13 -11.07 -14.55 6.21
CA ARG A 13 -11.83 -14.33 4.96
C ARG A 13 -12.28 -12.87 4.78
N GLY A 14 -11.35 -11.94 4.99
CA GLY A 14 -11.55 -10.50 4.74
C GLY A 14 -12.09 -9.71 5.94
N VAL A 15 -12.38 -10.36 7.07
CA VAL A 15 -12.77 -9.65 8.31
C VAL A 15 -11.57 -8.90 8.90
N ALA A 16 -10.37 -9.48 8.81
CA ALA A 16 -9.12 -8.83 9.17
C ALA A 16 -8.26 -8.59 7.93
N GLY A 17 -7.56 -7.46 7.94
CA GLY A 17 -6.50 -7.14 6.99
C GLY A 17 -5.16 -6.99 7.70
N VAL A 18 -4.15 -6.57 6.95
CA VAL A 18 -2.81 -6.29 7.48
C VAL A 18 -2.37 -4.87 7.12
N VAL A 19 -1.47 -4.32 7.93
CA VAL A 19 -0.80 -3.06 7.64
C VAL A 19 0.62 -3.36 7.21
N VAL A 20 0.98 -2.94 6.00
CA VAL A 20 2.29 -3.19 5.40
C VAL A 20 2.83 -1.86 4.90
N GLY A 21 3.86 -1.32 5.57
CA GLY A 21 4.44 -0.05 5.16
C GLY A 21 4.95 -0.08 3.71
N ALA A 22 4.69 0.97 2.94
CA ALA A 22 5.02 1.02 1.52
C ALA A 22 6.52 0.95 1.22
N THR A 23 7.36 1.24 2.23
CA THR A 23 8.82 1.16 2.16
C THR A 23 9.40 -0.15 2.71
N VAL A 24 8.55 -1.09 3.13
CA VAL A 24 9.03 -2.38 3.66
C VAL A 24 9.59 -3.23 2.52
N ASP A 25 10.70 -3.90 2.79
CA ASP A 25 11.17 -5.00 1.95
C ASP A 25 10.46 -6.29 2.40
N LEU A 26 9.48 -6.74 1.60
CA LEU A 26 8.71 -7.95 1.87
C LEU A 26 9.58 -9.20 1.97
N ALA A 27 10.63 -9.30 1.16
CA ALA A 27 11.54 -10.44 1.20
C ALA A 27 12.36 -10.43 2.49
N ALA A 28 12.84 -9.27 2.92
CA ALA A 28 13.59 -9.12 4.17
C ALA A 28 12.76 -9.49 5.42
N VAL A 29 11.44 -9.26 5.40
CA VAL A 29 10.53 -9.67 6.48
C VAL A 29 9.93 -11.06 6.29
N GLY A 30 10.30 -11.76 5.22
CA GLY A 30 9.88 -13.13 4.90
C GLY A 30 8.38 -13.24 4.60
N VAL A 31 7.81 -12.24 3.93
CA VAL A 31 6.41 -12.24 3.48
C VAL A 31 6.35 -12.51 1.99
N ASP A 32 5.61 -13.55 1.61
CA ASP A 32 5.30 -13.81 0.20
C ASP A 32 4.19 -12.85 -0.28
N PRO A 33 4.44 -12.01 -1.31
CA PRO A 33 3.43 -11.13 -1.88
C PRO A 33 2.18 -11.86 -2.40
N SER A 34 2.28 -13.14 -2.77
CA SER A 34 1.12 -13.91 -3.23
C SER A 34 0.05 -14.06 -2.15
N VAL A 35 0.45 -14.25 -0.89
CA VAL A 35 -0.47 -14.40 0.25
C VAL A 35 -1.13 -13.06 0.60
N LEU A 36 -0.42 -11.95 0.40
CA LEU A 36 -0.98 -10.62 0.58
C LEU A 36 -2.10 -10.30 -0.42
N ALA A 37 -2.11 -10.93 -1.61
CA ALA A 37 -3.18 -10.75 -2.59
C ALA A 37 -4.55 -11.28 -2.11
N GLU A 38 -4.56 -12.11 -1.07
CA GLU A 38 -5.76 -12.76 -0.53
C GLU A 38 -6.34 -12.03 0.70
N VAL A 39 -5.77 -10.89 1.10
CA VAL A 39 -6.21 -10.11 2.26
C VAL A 39 -6.25 -8.61 1.96
N PRO A 40 -7.14 -7.83 2.59
CA PRO A 40 -7.05 -6.37 2.51
C PRO A 40 -5.73 -5.87 3.11
N VAL A 41 -4.97 -5.09 2.35
CA VAL A 41 -3.67 -4.55 2.80
C VAL A 41 -3.73 -3.02 2.86
N LEU A 42 -3.67 -2.44 4.06
CA LEU A 42 -3.43 -1.01 4.18
C LEU A 42 -1.93 -0.73 4.01
N ALA A 43 -1.58 0.11 3.02
CA ALA A 43 -0.20 0.42 2.69
C ALA A 43 0.16 1.89 3.01
N PRO A 44 0.53 2.21 4.26
CA PRO A 44 0.93 3.56 4.64
C PRO A 44 2.37 3.88 4.23
N GLY A 45 2.63 5.17 4.01
CA GLY A 45 3.97 5.67 3.75
C GLY A 45 4.29 5.90 2.28
N PHE A 46 3.30 6.19 1.45
CA PHE A 46 3.53 6.74 0.11
C PHE A 46 3.70 8.27 0.15
N GLY A 47 4.55 8.82 -0.73
CA GLY A 47 4.71 10.27 -0.93
C GLY A 47 5.90 10.91 -0.20
N ALA A 48 5.66 11.99 0.55
CA ALA A 48 6.64 13.04 0.91
C ALA A 48 8.06 12.62 1.34
N GLN A 49 8.22 11.50 2.04
CA GLN A 49 9.53 10.90 2.40
C GLN A 49 9.48 9.36 2.32
N GLY A 50 8.52 8.83 1.55
CA GLY A 50 8.17 7.42 1.53
C GLY A 50 8.26 6.84 0.12
N ALA A 51 7.59 5.71 -0.11
CA ALA A 51 7.57 5.09 -1.42
C ALA A 51 6.81 5.95 -2.44
N SER A 52 7.19 5.86 -3.71
CA SER A 52 6.39 6.42 -4.80
C SER A 52 5.20 5.51 -5.11
N LEU A 53 4.03 6.07 -5.40
CA LEU A 53 2.86 5.30 -5.86
C LEU A 53 3.18 4.56 -7.16
N ALA A 54 3.90 5.18 -8.09
CA ALA A 54 4.35 4.54 -9.33
C ALA A 54 5.32 3.37 -9.08
N GLY A 55 5.96 3.30 -7.90
CA GLY A 55 6.83 2.19 -7.50
C GLY A 55 6.09 1.01 -6.85
N ALA A 56 4.81 1.17 -6.49
CA ALA A 56 4.02 0.14 -5.84
C ALA A 56 3.99 -1.20 -6.60
N PRO A 57 3.87 -1.25 -7.95
CA PRO A 57 3.90 -2.52 -8.68
C PRO A 57 5.15 -3.36 -8.44
N ALA A 58 6.31 -2.72 -8.28
CA ALA A 58 7.58 -3.41 -8.05
C ALA A 58 7.68 -3.99 -6.63
N THR A 59 7.16 -3.27 -5.63
CA THR A 59 7.17 -3.68 -4.22
C THR A 59 6.12 -4.75 -3.93
N PHE A 60 4.87 -4.50 -4.32
CA PHE A 60 3.72 -5.32 -3.93
C PHE A 60 3.43 -6.46 -4.90
N ARG A 61 3.88 -6.38 -6.16
CA ARG A 61 3.81 -7.47 -7.15
C ARG A 61 2.39 -8.08 -7.22
N ALA A 62 2.25 -9.38 -6.93
CA ALA A 62 0.98 -10.09 -6.94
C ALA A 62 -0.08 -9.49 -6.00
N ALA A 63 0.34 -8.78 -4.95
CA ALA A 63 -0.56 -8.14 -3.98
C ALA A 63 -1.14 -6.80 -4.45
N LEU A 64 -0.70 -6.26 -5.60
CA LEU A 64 -1.04 -4.90 -6.02
C LEU A 64 -2.55 -4.63 -6.08
N GLY A 65 -3.36 -5.62 -6.47
CA GLY A 65 -4.82 -5.49 -6.49
C GLY A 65 -5.50 -5.50 -5.12
N ALA A 66 -4.78 -5.87 -4.07
CA ALA A 66 -5.29 -5.98 -2.70
C ALA A 66 -4.86 -4.81 -1.79
N ILE A 67 -4.01 -3.91 -2.29
CA ILE A 67 -3.51 -2.79 -1.51
C ILE A 67 -4.45 -1.58 -1.54
N LEU A 68 -4.59 -0.96 -0.37
CA LEU A 68 -5.17 0.35 -0.16
C LEU A 68 -4.00 1.31 0.09
N PRO A 69 -3.48 2.01 -0.95
CA PRO A 69 -2.42 2.99 -0.74
C PRO A 69 -2.90 4.11 0.15
N ASN A 70 -2.12 4.41 1.17
CA ASN A 70 -2.36 5.57 2.01
C ASN A 70 -1.30 6.65 1.75
N VAL A 71 -1.77 7.80 1.25
CA VAL A 71 -1.03 9.05 1.13
C VAL A 71 -1.58 10.06 2.13
N SER A 72 -0.70 10.92 2.65
CA SER A 72 -1.10 11.97 3.60
C SER A 72 -0.32 13.26 3.32
N ARG A 73 0.91 13.39 3.83
CA ARG A 73 1.69 14.64 3.72
C ARG A 73 1.94 15.11 2.28
N SER A 74 2.08 14.20 1.31
CA SER A 74 2.25 14.55 -0.10
C SER A 74 1.01 15.23 -0.70
N VAL A 75 -0.18 14.90 -0.19
CA VAL A 75 -1.45 15.48 -0.61
C VAL A 75 -1.77 16.72 0.22
N LEU A 76 -1.70 16.60 1.56
CA LEU A 76 -2.01 17.70 2.48
C LEU A 76 -1.03 18.87 2.39
N GLY A 77 0.22 18.60 2.00
CA GLY A 77 1.26 19.63 1.84
C GLY A 77 1.01 20.58 0.66
N ALA A 78 0.08 20.26 -0.24
CA ALA A 78 -0.31 21.14 -1.35
C ALA A 78 -1.16 22.34 -0.89
N GLY A 79 -1.64 22.34 0.35
CA GLY A 79 -2.52 23.38 0.88
C GLY A 79 -3.96 23.27 0.36
N PRO A 80 -4.87 24.13 0.84
CA PRO A 80 -6.29 24.07 0.50
C PRO A 80 -6.56 24.22 -1.00
N ASP A 81 -5.83 25.12 -1.67
CA ASP A 81 -6.01 25.39 -3.11
C ASP A 81 -5.42 24.30 -4.01
N GLY A 82 -4.41 23.56 -3.51
CA GLY A 82 -3.74 22.48 -4.24
C GLY A 82 -4.29 21.09 -3.95
N LEU A 83 -5.17 20.93 -2.96
CA LEU A 83 -5.60 19.63 -2.44
C LEU A 83 -6.24 18.75 -3.52
N ALA A 84 -7.19 19.30 -4.28
CA ALA A 84 -7.90 18.56 -5.32
C ALA A 84 -6.93 18.07 -6.41
N ALA A 85 -6.04 18.94 -6.89
CA ALA A 85 -5.04 18.59 -7.90
C ALA A 85 -4.07 17.52 -7.40
N ALA A 86 -3.66 17.57 -6.12
CA ALA A 86 -2.78 16.58 -5.53
C ALA A 86 -3.47 15.20 -5.37
N ILE A 87 -4.76 15.18 -5.04
CA ILE A 87 -5.57 13.94 -5.05
C ILE A 87 -5.65 13.37 -6.46
N ASP A 88 -5.91 14.18 -7.48
CA ASP A 88 -6.00 13.73 -8.87
C ASP A 88 -4.67 13.14 -9.38
N VAL A 89 -3.54 13.74 -9.01
CA VAL A 89 -2.22 13.17 -9.32
C VAL A 89 -2.05 11.79 -8.67
N ALA A 90 -2.33 11.67 -7.37
CA ALA A 90 -2.22 10.39 -6.67
C ALA A 90 -3.17 9.33 -7.26
N ALA A 91 -4.40 9.71 -7.61
CA ALA A 91 -5.37 8.82 -8.22
C ALA A 91 -4.92 8.35 -9.62
N ARG A 92 -4.30 9.22 -10.42
CA ARG A 92 -3.71 8.85 -11.71
C ARG A 92 -2.56 7.86 -11.57
N ASP A 93 -1.68 8.06 -10.59
CA ASP A 93 -0.59 7.12 -10.31
C ASP A 93 -1.16 5.73 -9.95
N VAL A 94 -2.19 5.69 -9.09
CA VAL A 94 -2.86 4.43 -8.71
C VAL A 94 -3.57 3.77 -9.89
N ALA A 95 -4.19 4.57 -10.78
CA ALA A 95 -4.85 4.05 -11.97
C ALA A 95 -3.87 3.51 -13.03
N SER A 96 -2.56 3.77 -12.88
CA SER A 96 -1.51 3.29 -13.79
C SER A 96 -0.91 1.93 -13.41
N TRP A 97 -1.36 1.36 -12.29
CA TRP A 97 -0.87 0.12 -11.70
C TRP A 97 -1.22 -1.15 -12.47
#